data_AF-A0A942MKT7-F1
#
_entry.id   AF-A0A942MKT7-F1
#
_cell.length_a   1.000
_cell.length_b   1.000
_cell.length_c   1.000
_cell.angle_alpha   90.00
_cell.angle_beta   90.00
_cell.angle_gamma   90.00
#
_symmetry.space_group_name_H-M   'P 1'
#
loop_
_entity.id
_entity.type
_entity.pdbx_description
1 polymer ?
#
loop_
_entity_poly.entity_id
_entity_poly.type
_entity_poly.pdbx_seq_one_letter_code
_entity_poly.pdbx_strand_id
1 'polypeptide(L)'
;MNDHELQTEIEMLIYSRREDDYWDFKEKHHTNKADLIHDIICMANNRADRDAYIIFGVTDMTYEIVGVKEDQNRRNQQNIIDIEYYGA
;
A
#
# COMPACT_ATOMS: atom_id res chain seq x y z
N MET A 1 -6.99 16.05 -0.40
CA MET A 1 -8.00 15.13 0.15
C MET A 1 -8.00 15.23 1.67
N ASN A 2 -9.16 15.21 2.33
CA ASN A 2 -9.26 15.12 3.79
C ASN A 2 -9.39 13.66 4.27
N ASP A 3 -9.28 13.41 5.58
CA ASP A 3 -9.30 12.06 6.15
C ASP A 3 -10.57 11.26 5.81
N HIS A 4 -11.74 11.91 5.78
CA HIS A 4 -13.01 11.25 5.45
C HIS A 4 -13.08 10.88 3.96
N GLU A 5 -12.61 11.77 3.09
CA GLU A 5 -12.52 11.50 1.65
C GLU A 5 -11.56 10.33 1.38
N LEU A 6 -10.40 10.31 2.03
CA LEU A 6 -9.43 9.22 1.92
C LEU A 6 -10.05 7.90 2.40
N GLN A 7 -10.68 7.89 3.58
CA GLN A 7 -11.34 6.69 4.09
C GLN A 7 -12.37 6.16 3.09
N THR A 8 -13.21 7.04 2.54
CA THR A 8 -14.22 6.66 1.55
C THR A 8 -13.58 6.08 0.29
N GLU A 9 -12.50 6.69 -0.20
CA GLU A 9 -11.75 6.18 -1.36
C GLU A 9 -11.22 4.77 -1.09
N ILE A 10 -10.50 4.56 0.01
CA ILE A 10 -9.92 3.26 0.36
C ILE A 10 -11.01 2.18 0.53
N GLU A 11 -12.14 2.51 1.17
CA GLU A 11 -13.28 1.59 1.29
C GLU A 11 -13.84 1.19 -0.08
N MET A 12 -13.98 2.15 -1.00
CA MET A 12 -14.43 1.88 -2.38
C MET A 12 -13.44 0.99 -3.14
N LEU A 13 -12.14 1.21 -2.97
CA LEU A 13 -11.10 0.38 -3.60
C LEU A 13 -11.19 -1.07 -3.10
N ILE A 14 -11.30 -1.28 -1.79
CA ILE A 14 -11.44 -2.63 -1.21
C ILE A 14 -12.74 -3.30 -1.70
N TYR A 15 -13.85 -2.56 -1.74
CA TYR A 15 -15.12 -3.08 -2.23
C TYR A 15 -15.08 -3.45 -3.72
N SER A 16 -14.21 -2.81 -4.51
CA SER A 16 -14.05 -3.10 -5.93
C SER A 16 -13.54 -4.52 -6.22
N ARG A 17 -12.93 -5.18 -5.23
CA ARG A 17 -12.41 -6.57 -5.27
C ARG A 17 -11.51 -6.82 -6.48
N ARG A 18 -10.70 -5.83 -6.83
CA ARG A 18 -9.68 -5.87 -7.88
C ARG A 18 -8.58 -4.88 -7.58
N GLU A 19 -7.46 -5.04 -8.26
CA GLU A 19 -6.38 -4.05 -8.37
C GLU A 19 -6.41 -3.40 -9.76
N ASP A 20 -5.78 -2.23 -9.87
CA ASP A 20 -5.71 -1.46 -11.12
C ASP A 20 -4.51 -0.51 -11.06
N ASP A 21 -4.37 0.36 -12.05
CA ASP A 21 -3.15 1.14 -12.27
C ASP A 21 -2.64 1.97 -11.07
N TYR A 22 -3.51 2.42 -10.16
CA TYR A 22 -3.12 3.30 -9.04
C TYR A 22 -3.34 2.70 -7.65
N TRP A 23 -3.73 1.44 -7.52
CA TRP A 23 -3.76 0.81 -6.20
C TRP A 23 -3.42 -0.67 -6.24
N ASP A 24 -2.78 -1.09 -5.17
CA ASP A 24 -2.27 -2.44 -4.98
C ASP A 24 -2.52 -2.87 -3.53
N PHE A 25 -3.07 -4.07 -3.34
CA PHE A 25 -3.32 -4.65 -2.04
C PHE A 25 -2.15 -5.53 -1.64
N LYS A 26 -1.85 -5.51 -0.35
CA LYS A 26 -0.81 -6.35 0.24
C LYS A 26 -1.31 -6.89 1.56
N GLU A 27 -1.26 -8.20 1.76
CA GLU A 27 -1.68 -8.77 3.04
C GLU A 27 -0.78 -8.29 4.20
N LYS A 28 0.54 -8.18 3.93
CA LYS A 28 1.59 -7.88 4.92
C LYS A 28 2.66 -6.96 4.34
N HIS A 29 3.40 -6.29 5.21
CA HIS A 29 4.60 -5.55 4.86
C HIS A 29 5.68 -6.50 4.32
N HIS A 30 6.40 -6.03 3.29
CA HIS A 30 7.50 -6.76 2.69
C HIS A 30 8.57 -7.13 3.69
N THR A 31 9.17 -8.31 3.55
CA THR A 31 10.31 -8.72 4.41
C THR A 31 11.58 -7.97 4.03
N ASN A 32 11.78 -7.69 2.75
CA ASN A 32 12.94 -6.98 2.24
C ASN A 32 12.57 -5.57 1.74
N LYS A 33 13.57 -4.70 1.64
CA LYS A 33 13.41 -3.32 1.18
C LYS A 33 13.19 -3.22 -0.33
N ALA A 34 13.76 -4.15 -1.10
CA ALA A 34 13.73 -4.11 -2.56
C ALA A 34 12.31 -4.26 -3.10
N ASP A 35 11.51 -5.17 -2.53
CA ASP A 35 10.12 -5.38 -2.91
C ASP A 35 9.26 -4.15 -2.59
N LEU A 36 9.49 -3.51 -1.43
CA LEU A 36 8.79 -2.26 -1.10
C LEU A 36 9.16 -1.12 -2.06
N ILE A 37 10.45 -0.98 -2.38
CA ILE A 37 10.92 0.03 -3.34
C ILE A 37 10.32 -0.25 -4.73
N HIS A 38 10.24 -1.52 -5.13
CA HIS A 38 9.63 -1.91 -6.40
C HIS A 38 8.17 -1.45 -6.47
N ASP A 39 7.37 -1.75 -5.44
CA ASP A 39 5.97 -1.34 -5.42
C ASP A 39 5.81 0.19 -5.42
N ILE A 40 6.64 0.91 -4.64
CA ILE A 40 6.64 2.38 -4.63
C ILE A 40 6.97 2.94 -6.01
N ILE A 41 7.98 2.39 -6.70
CA ILE A 41 8.36 2.84 -8.05
C ILE A 41 7.26 2.52 -9.07
N CYS A 42 6.62 1.35 -8.98
CA CYS A 42 5.49 0.99 -9.85
C CYS A 42 4.32 1.95 -9.66
N MET A 43 3.98 2.28 -8.40
CA MET A 43 2.94 3.24 -8.09
C MET A 43 3.34 4.66 -8.49
N ALA A 44 4.58 5.10 -8.29
CA ALA A 44 5.02 6.44 -8.66
C ALA A 44 5.03 6.67 -10.19
N ASN A 45 5.25 5.60 -10.97
CA ASN A 45 5.30 5.66 -12.44
C ASN A 45 4.00 5.20 -13.11
N ASN A 46 2.91 5.03 -12.36
CA ASN A 46 1.64 4.63 -12.95
C ASN A 46 1.08 5.73 -13.88
N ARG A 47 0.15 5.35 -14.75
CA ARG A 47 -0.40 6.25 -15.79
C ARG A 47 -1.64 7.03 -15.35
N ALA A 48 -2.12 6.81 -14.13
CA ALA A 48 -3.43 7.26 -13.69
C ALA A 48 -3.50 8.77 -13.37
N ASP A 49 -2.39 9.51 -13.46
CA ASP A 49 -2.32 10.97 -13.21
C ASP A 49 -3.09 11.41 -11.95
N ARG A 50 -2.92 10.62 -10.87
CA ARG A 50 -3.60 10.78 -9.59
C ARG A 50 -2.80 10.12 -8.46
N ASP A 51 -3.22 10.38 -7.24
CA ASP A 51 -2.69 9.71 -6.04
C ASP A 51 -2.84 8.19 -6.16
N ALA A 52 -1.80 7.47 -5.74
CA ALA A 52 -1.70 6.03 -5.81
C ALA A 52 -1.46 5.41 -4.43
N TYR A 53 -1.97 4.18 -4.23
CA TYR A 53 -2.09 3.59 -2.91
C TYR A 53 -1.57 2.16 -2.85
N ILE A 54 -0.68 1.89 -1.91
CA ILE A 54 -0.39 0.52 -1.46
C ILE A 54 -1.16 0.32 -0.15
N ILE A 55 -2.11 -0.61 -0.14
CA ILE A 55 -3.06 -0.80 0.96
C ILE A 55 -2.73 -2.11 1.68
N PHE A 56 -2.06 -2.00 2.83
CA PHE A 56 -1.65 -3.16 3.63
C PHE A 56 -2.77 -3.72 4.52
N GLY A 57 -2.74 -5.03 4.77
CA GLY A 57 -3.70 -5.72 5.63
C GLY A 57 -4.96 -6.16 4.89
N VAL A 58 -4.89 -6.30 3.57
CA VAL A 58 -5.96 -6.83 2.71
C VAL A 58 -5.45 -8.06 1.99
N THR A 59 -6.20 -9.15 1.99
CA THR A 59 -5.79 -10.41 1.34
C THR A 59 -5.90 -10.31 -0.19
N ASP A 60 -4.89 -10.74 -0.93
CA ASP A 60 -4.88 -10.64 -2.40
C ASP A 60 -5.99 -11.50 -3.06
N MET A 61 -6.35 -12.65 -2.46
CA MET A 61 -7.33 -13.57 -3.05
C MET A 61 -8.78 -13.20 -2.74
N THR A 62 -9.06 -12.82 -1.49
CA THR A 62 -10.43 -12.57 -1.03
C THR A 62 -10.72 -11.10 -0.85
N TYR A 63 -9.73 -10.20 -0.86
CA TYR A 63 -9.89 -8.77 -0.54
C TYR A 63 -10.53 -8.55 0.83
N GLU A 64 -10.24 -9.45 1.76
CA GLU A 64 -10.71 -9.37 3.14
C GLU A 64 -9.72 -8.56 3.98
N ILE A 65 -10.25 -7.73 4.85
CA ILE A 65 -9.43 -6.92 5.76
C ILE A 65 -8.98 -7.81 6.92
N VAL A 66 -7.69 -8.12 6.94
CA VAL A 66 -7.02 -8.87 8.02
C VAL A 66 -6.23 -7.94 8.95
N GLY A 67 -5.89 -6.74 8.47
CA GLY A 67 -5.08 -5.76 9.18
C GLY A 67 -3.60 -6.19 9.32
N VAL A 68 -2.80 -5.31 9.91
CA VAL A 68 -1.33 -5.49 10.02
C VAL A 68 -0.85 -5.66 11.47
N LYS A 69 -1.77 -5.86 12.43
CA LYS A 69 -1.43 -5.82 13.86
C LYS A 69 -0.43 -6.90 14.26
N GLU A 70 -0.59 -8.11 13.71
CA GLU A 70 0.25 -9.28 13.98
C GLU A 70 1.38 -9.45 12.94
N ASP A 71 1.58 -8.44 12.08
CA ASP A 71 2.67 -8.47 11.10
C ASP A 71 4.01 -8.16 11.77
N GLN A 72 4.90 -9.15 11.77
CA GLN A 72 6.26 -9.04 12.33
C GLN A 72 7.13 -7.99 11.64
N ASN A 73 6.81 -7.67 10.38
CA ASN A 73 7.54 -6.68 9.57
C ASN A 73 6.81 -5.34 9.49
N ARG A 74 5.79 -5.11 10.35
CA ARG A 74 5.02 -3.86 10.35
C ARG A 74 5.96 -2.66 10.48
N ARG A 75 5.92 -1.79 9.46
CA ARG A 75 6.68 -0.55 9.43
C ARG A 75 5.79 0.61 9.85
N ASN A 76 6.34 1.51 10.66
CA ASN A 76 5.75 2.82 10.88
C ASN A 76 6.24 3.81 9.80
N GLN A 77 5.71 5.03 9.81
CA GLN A 77 6.07 6.08 8.86
C GLN A 77 7.57 6.37 8.83
N GLN A 78 8.24 6.41 9.99
CA GLN A 78 9.68 6.67 10.05
C GLN A 78 10.48 5.55 9.37
N ASN A 79 10.10 4.29 9.57
CA ASN A 79 10.77 3.16 8.92
C ASN A 79 10.64 3.18 7.40
N ILE A 80 9.55 3.76 6.87
CA ILE A 80 9.36 3.95 5.42
C ILE A 80 10.25 5.09 4.92
N ILE A 81 10.25 6.24 5.61
CA ILE A 81 11.09 7.40 5.26
C ILE A 81 12.58 7.02 5.28
N ASP A 82 13.02 6.26 6.28
CA ASP A 82 14.42 5.84 6.40
C ASP A 82 14.89 4.99 5.21
N ILE A 83 13.97 4.28 4.53
CA ILE A 83 14.28 3.52 3.32
C ILE A 83 14.58 4.45 2.14
N GLU A 84 13.88 5.57 2.02
CA GLU A 84 14.10 6.54 0.94
C GLU A 84 15.40 7.34 1.12
N TYR A 85 15.73 7.74 2.36
CA TYR A 85 16.87 8.63 2.62
C TYR A 85 18.21 7.92 2.81
N TYR A 86 18.21 6.66 3.24
CA TYR A 86 19.42 5.87 3.50
C TYR A 86 19.52 4.62 2.62
N GLY A 87 18.71 4.54 1.56
CA GLY A 87 18.56 3.38 0.67
C GLY A 87 19.23 3.48 -0.69
N ALA A 88 20.19 4.39 -0.88
CA ALA A 88 21.11 4.42 -2.03
C ALA A 88 22.56 4.27 -1.57
#